data_AF-A0A397VJ50-F1
#
_entry.id   AF-A0A397VJ50-F1
#
_cell.length_a   1.000
_cell.length_b   1.000
_cell.length_c   1.000
_cell.angle_alpha   90.00
_cell.angle_beta   90.00
_cell.angle_gamma   90.00
#
_symmetry.space_group_name_H-M   'P 1'
#
loop_
_entity.id
_entity.type
_entity.pdbx_description
1 polymer ?
#
loop_
_entity_poly.entity_id
_entity_poly.type
_entity_poly.pdbx_seq_one_letter_code
_entity_poly.pdbx_strand_id
1 'polypeptide(L)'
;MEVGLLTEVKPLPWEQARKYASHIRDHGINQFLSIYNKTRDREKDCLLWGDEIEYMVITYDDEAKNVKLSLRALDILNELQKEEEEASKKGEKVDTSWQPEFSAYMIEGVRLT
;
A
#
# COMPACT_ATOMS: atom_id res chain seq x y z
N MET A 1 -14.56 4.50 0.72
CA MET A 1 -13.59 3.45 0.37
C MET A 1 -12.58 4.08 -0.58
N GLU A 2 -11.45 4.50 -0.04
CA GLU A 2 -10.25 4.74 -0.83
C GLU A 2 -9.12 4.14 0.00
N VAL A 3 -9.05 2.81 -0.09
CA VAL A 3 -7.95 1.99 0.45
C VAL A 3 -6.76 2.20 -0.47
N GLY A 4 -5.55 2.26 0.09
CA GLY A 4 -4.30 2.38 -0.66
C GLY A 4 -4.27 1.42 -1.85
N LEU A 5 -4.36 1.99 -3.06
CA LEU A 5 -4.23 1.42 -4.41
C LEU A 5 -4.93 0.10 -4.80
N LEU A 6 -5.53 -0.68 -3.90
CA LEU A 6 -6.18 -1.95 -4.18
C LEU A 6 -7.70 -1.79 -4.11
N THR A 7 -8.23 -1.05 -5.07
CA THR A 7 -9.66 -1.14 -5.39
C THR A 7 -9.94 -2.49 -6.08
N GLU A 8 -11.17 -3.01 -6.03
CA GLU A 8 -11.54 -4.19 -6.84
C GLU A 8 -11.37 -3.87 -8.33
N VAL A 9 -10.21 -4.19 -8.88
CA VAL A 9 -9.93 -4.07 -10.31
C VAL A 9 -9.95 -5.45 -10.92
N LYS A 10 -10.54 -5.57 -12.11
CA LYS A 10 -10.44 -6.78 -12.93
C LYS A 10 -9.14 -6.71 -13.73
N PRO A 11 -8.05 -7.40 -13.32
CA PRO A 11 -6.78 -7.32 -14.03
C PRO A 11 -6.92 -7.91 -15.44
N LEU A 12 -6.28 -7.27 -16.42
CA LEU A 12 -6.18 -7.81 -17.77
C LEU A 12 -5.11 -8.92 -17.79
N PRO A 13 -5.40 -10.09 -18.37
CA PRO A 13 -4.36 -11.08 -18.68
C PRO A 13 -3.28 -10.46 -19.58
N TRP A 14 -2.04 -10.93 -19.45
CA TRP A 14 -0.88 -10.37 -20.17
C TRP A 14 -1.11 -10.16 -21.67
N GLU A 15 -1.68 -11.16 -22.35
CA GLU A 15 -1.96 -11.12 -23.79
C GLU A 15 -2.90 -9.97 -24.21
N GLN A 16 -3.75 -9.53 -23.30
CA GLN A 16 -4.65 -8.39 -23.51
C GLN A 16 -3.96 -7.09 -23.07
N ALA A 17 -3.33 -7.08 -21.89
CA ALA A 17 -2.65 -5.92 -21.33
C ALA A 17 -1.54 -5.37 -22.25
N ARG A 18 -0.73 -6.26 -22.85
CA ARG A 18 0.40 -5.85 -23.71
C ARG A 18 -0.02 -5.00 -24.92
N LYS A 19 -1.27 -5.14 -25.38
CA LYS A 19 -1.80 -4.37 -26.51
C LYS A 19 -1.91 -2.88 -26.18
N TYR A 20 -1.99 -2.53 -24.90
CA TYR A 20 -2.08 -1.16 -24.39
C TYR A 20 -0.73 -0.60 -23.94
N ALA A 21 0.37 -1.36 -24.05
CA ALA A 21 1.67 -0.95 -23.51
C ALA A 21 2.16 0.41 -24.04
N SER A 22 2.02 0.66 -25.34
CA SER A 22 2.37 1.96 -25.93
C SER A 22 1.48 3.08 -25.41
N HIS A 23 0.15 2.87 -25.39
CA HIS A 23 -0.81 3.84 -24.87
C HIS A 23 -0.53 4.23 -23.41
N ILE A 24 -0.26 3.25 -22.55
CA ILE A 24 0.08 3.47 -21.14
C ILE A 24 1.36 4.29 -21.02
N ARG A 25 2.38 3.99 -21.83
CA ARG A 25 3.65 4.73 -21.81
C ARG A 25 3.45 6.19 -22.24
N ASP A 26 2.74 6.43 -23.33
CA ASP A 26 2.49 7.77 -23.86
C ASP A 26 1.69 8.61 -22.85
N HIS A 27 0.65 8.03 -22.25
CA HIS A 27 -0.13 8.68 -21.21
C HIS A 27 0.68 8.92 -19.94
N GLY A 28 1.51 7.97 -19.52
CA GLY A 28 2.39 8.11 -18.36
C GLY A 28 3.39 9.26 -18.53
N ILE A 29 3.96 9.43 -19.72
CA ILE A 29 4.84 10.57 -20.04
C ILE A 29 4.06 11.89 -19.95
N ASN A 30 2.85 11.95 -20.50
CA ASN A 30 2.02 13.15 -20.42
C ASN A 30 1.65 13.50 -18.98
N GLN A 31 1.32 12.51 -18.15
CA GLN A 31 1.06 12.69 -16.72
C GLN A 31 2.31 13.20 -15.98
N PHE A 32 3.46 12.58 -16.23
CA PHE A 32 4.74 13.01 -15.67
C PHE A 32 5.05 14.47 -16.02
N LEU A 33 4.96 14.85 -17.30
CA LEU A 33 5.21 16.22 -17.75
C LEU A 33 4.21 17.21 -17.14
N SER A 34 2.94 16.81 -16.99
CA SER A 34 1.91 17.64 -16.34
C SER A 34 2.22 17.88 -14.86
N ILE A 35 2.60 16.83 -14.12
CA ILE A 35 3.00 16.93 -12.72
C ILE A 35 4.24 17.80 -12.59
N TYR A 36 5.28 17.51 -13.37
CA TYR A 36 6.53 18.27 -13.39
C TYR A 36 6.27 19.76 -13.63
N ASN A 37 5.54 20.11 -14.69
CA ASN A 37 5.27 21.52 -14.99
C ASN A 37 4.44 22.22 -13.90
N LYS A 38 3.60 21.49 -13.17
CA LYS A 38 2.83 22.03 -12.04
C LYS A 38 3.68 22.23 -10.77
N THR A 39 4.72 21.42 -10.58
CA THR A 39 5.48 21.38 -9.31
C THR A 39 6.94 21.83 -9.43
N ARG A 40 7.46 22.09 -10.64
CA ARG A 40 8.89 22.41 -10.87
C ARG A 40 9.37 23.67 -10.12
N ASP A 41 8.47 24.61 -9.88
CA ASP A 41 8.78 25.90 -9.24
C ASP A 41 8.46 25.85 -7.72
N ARG A 42 8.19 24.66 -7.17
CA ARG A 42 7.90 24.47 -5.73
C ARG A 42 9.20 24.60 -4.94
N GLU A 43 9.28 25.61 -4.10
CA GLU A 43 10.39 25.87 -3.19
C GLU A 43 9.93 25.79 -1.73
N LYS A 44 10.87 25.52 -0.80
CA LYS A 44 10.64 25.52 0.66
C LYS A 44 9.61 24.52 1.17
N ASP A 45 9.59 23.30 0.61
CA ASP A 45 8.90 22.20 1.28
C ASP A 45 9.56 21.90 2.64
N CYS A 46 8.73 21.56 3.62
CA CYS A 46 9.21 21.00 4.89
C CYS A 46 9.97 19.69 4.64
N LEU A 47 11.01 19.40 5.44
CA LEU A 47 11.66 18.09 5.44
C LEU A 47 10.73 17.06 6.09
N LEU A 48 9.82 16.52 5.29
CA LEU A 48 9.00 15.37 5.65
C LEU A 48 9.77 14.09 5.32
N TRP A 49 9.79 13.15 6.25
CA TRP A 49 10.41 11.85 6.09
C TRP A 49 9.61 10.83 6.91
N GLY A 50 9.71 9.56 6.54
CA GLY A 50 9.06 8.46 7.23
C GLY A 50 9.70 7.14 6.83
N ASP A 51 9.41 6.10 7.61
CA ASP A 51 9.79 4.71 7.36
C ASP A 51 8.59 3.88 6.91
N GLU A 52 8.87 2.91 6.04
CA GLU A 52 7.97 1.84 5.64
C GLU A 52 8.61 0.53 6.09
N ILE A 53 7.91 -0.24 6.92
CA ILE A 53 8.42 -1.48 7.53
C ILE A 53 7.57 -2.66 7.08
N GLU A 54 8.21 -3.64 6.44
CA GLU A 54 7.58 -4.90 6.04
C GLU A 54 7.73 -5.96 7.14
N TYR A 55 6.64 -6.65 7.44
CA TYR A 55 6.55 -7.70 8.45
C TYR A 55 6.18 -9.04 7.83
N MET A 56 6.70 -10.14 8.37
CA MET A 56 6.25 -11.50 8.06
C MET A 56 5.42 -12.04 9.22
N VAL A 57 4.18 -12.43 8.95
CA VAL A 57 3.29 -13.08 9.92
C VAL A 57 3.69 -14.56 10.03
N ILE A 58 4.03 -15.00 11.24
CA ILE A 58 4.41 -16.38 11.52
C ILE A 58 3.45 -17.04 12.51
N THR A 59 3.38 -18.36 12.44
CA THR A 59 2.79 -19.22 13.47
C THR A 59 3.91 -20.06 14.05
N TYR A 60 4.03 -20.04 15.37
CA TYR A 60 5.01 -20.85 16.11
C TYR A 60 4.29 -21.98 16.85
N ASP A 61 4.77 -23.20 16.64
CA ASP A 61 4.38 -24.40 17.37
C ASP A 61 5.50 -24.73 18.37
N ASP A 62 5.25 -24.45 19.65
CA ASP A 62 6.24 -24.63 20.71
C ASP A 62 6.46 -26.12 21.05
N GLU A 63 5.45 -26.98 20.88
CA GLU A 63 5.58 -28.41 21.16
C GLU A 63 6.44 -29.09 20.09
N ALA A 64 6.16 -28.81 18.81
CA ALA A 64 6.92 -29.35 17.69
C ALA A 64 8.21 -28.57 17.38
N LYS A 65 8.46 -27.46 18.09
CA LYS A 65 9.58 -26.51 17.84
C LYS A 65 9.67 -26.10 16.36
N ASN A 66 8.53 -25.71 15.79
CA ASN A 66 8.39 -25.43 14.36
C ASN A 66 7.81 -24.04 14.09
N VAL A 67 8.31 -23.36 13.06
CA VAL A 67 7.84 -22.03 12.64
C VAL A 67 7.32 -22.13 11.20
N LYS A 68 6.14 -21.58 10.94
CA LYS A 68 5.54 -21.50 9.60
C LYS A 68 5.11 -20.09 9.27
N LEU A 69 5.10 -19.74 7.99
CA LEU A 69 4.45 -18.52 7.51
C LEU A 69 2.93 -18.66 7.65
N SER A 70 2.31 -17.64 8.21
CA SER A 70 0.86 -17.57 8.39
C SER A 70 0.25 -16.80 7.23
N LEU A 71 -0.63 -17.43 6.46
CA LEU A 71 -1.29 -16.81 5.31
C LEU A 71 -2.49 -15.93 5.68
N ARG A 72 -2.54 -15.45 6.92
CA ARG A 72 -3.65 -14.66 7.48
C ARG A 72 -3.40 -13.15 7.44
N ALA A 73 -2.47 -12.66 6.60
CA ALA A 73 -2.14 -11.25 6.58
C ALA A 73 -3.37 -10.38 6.30
N LEU A 74 -4.23 -10.79 5.36
CA LEU A 74 -5.47 -10.08 5.03
C LEU A 74 -6.47 -10.04 6.18
N ASP A 75 -6.63 -11.14 6.93
CA ASP A 75 -7.53 -11.16 8.10
C ASP A 75 -7.05 -10.20 9.18
N ILE A 76 -5.73 -10.14 9.40
CA ILE A 76 -5.11 -9.23 10.38
C ILE A 76 -5.26 -7.78 9.90
N LEU A 77 -5.01 -7.50 8.62
CA LEU A 77 -5.18 -6.18 8.01
C LEU A 77 -6.60 -5.66 8.13
N ASN A 78 -7.61 -6.51 7.90
CA ASN A 78 -9.01 -6.14 8.08
C ASN A 78 -9.35 -5.67 9.50
N GLU A 79 -8.63 -6.15 10.52
CA GLU A 79 -8.80 -5.69 11.90
C GLU A 79 -7.99 -4.40 12.16
N LEU A 80 -6.74 -4.35 11.71
CA LEU A 80 -5.85 -3.20 11.92
C LEU A 80 -6.37 -1.92 11.25
N GLN A 81 -6.92 -2.04 10.04
CA GLN A 81 -7.44 -0.90 9.27
C GLN A 81 -8.73 -0.30 9.85
N LYS A 82 -9.42 -0.98 10.77
CA LYS A 82 -10.63 -0.44 11.42
C LYS A 82 -10.34 0.83 12.20
N GLU A 83 -9.19 0.92 12.85
CA GLU A 83 -8.78 2.11 13.60
C GLU A 83 -8.64 3.31 12.65
N GLU A 84 -7.98 3.11 11.50
CA GLU A 84 -7.82 4.14 10.46
C GLU A 84 -9.18 4.58 9.90
N GLU A 85 -10.09 3.63 9.63
CA GLU A 85 -11.44 3.93 9.15
C GLU A 85 -12.26 4.72 10.17
N GLU A 86 -12.18 4.38 11.45
CA GLU A 86 -12.89 5.08 12.52
C GLU A 86 -12.34 6.49 12.74
N ALA A 87 -11.02 6.63 12.78
CA ALA A 87 -10.36 7.93 12.91
C ALA A 87 -10.71 8.84 11.73
N SER A 88 -10.69 8.29 10.50
CA SER A 88 -11.08 9.02 9.28
C SER A 88 -12.51 9.57 9.36
N LYS A 89 -13.47 8.77 9.86
CA LYS A 89 -14.87 9.21 10.06
C LYS A 89 -15.01 10.32 11.10
N LYS A 90 -14.14 10.35 12.10
CA LYS A 90 -14.13 11.35 13.19
C LYS A 90 -13.26 12.57 12.88
N GLY A 91 -12.48 12.54 11.80
CA GLY A 91 -11.45 13.56 11.52
C GLY A 91 -10.27 13.51 12.48
N GLU A 92 -10.04 12.35 13.10
CA GLU A 92 -8.93 12.10 14.02
C GLU A 92 -7.71 11.55 13.26
N LYS A 93 -6.53 11.63 13.89
CA LYS A 93 -5.29 11.08 13.35
C LYS A 93 -4.99 9.73 14.00
N VAL A 94 -4.38 8.85 13.22
CA VAL A 94 -3.77 7.59 13.67
C VAL A 94 -2.26 7.69 13.53
N ASP A 95 -1.54 6.95 14.36
CA ASP A 95 -0.07 6.97 14.38
C ASP A 95 0.55 6.08 13.29
N THR A 96 -0.19 5.12 12.76
CA THR A 96 0.30 4.11 11.82
C THR A 96 -0.78 3.76 10.81
N SER A 97 -0.37 3.62 9.55
CA SER A 97 -1.19 3.04 8.49
C SER A 97 -0.68 1.65 8.11
N TRP A 98 -1.61 0.72 7.90
CA TRP A 98 -1.31 -0.68 7.59
C TRP A 98 -1.74 -1.02 6.18
N GLN A 99 -0.83 -1.57 5.39
CA GLN A 99 -1.06 -1.91 3.98
C GLN A 99 -0.77 -3.38 3.70
N PRO A 100 -1.48 -3.99 2.73
CA PRO A 100 -1.15 -5.31 2.22
C PRO A 100 0.13 -5.29 1.39
N GLU A 101 0.87 -6.39 1.43
CA GLU A 101 2.05 -6.63 0.61
C GLU A 101 1.85 -7.80 -0.36
N PHE A 102 2.81 -8.03 -1.26
CA PHE A 102 2.70 -9.03 -2.33
C PHE A 102 2.32 -10.44 -1.81
N SER A 103 2.88 -10.86 -0.68
CA SER A 103 2.65 -12.19 -0.14
C SER A 103 1.54 -12.21 0.92
N ALA A 104 0.72 -13.27 0.93
CA ALA A 104 -0.37 -13.43 1.91
C ALA A 104 0.08 -13.60 3.39
N TYR A 105 1.38 -13.62 3.64
CA TYR A 105 1.98 -13.62 4.97
C TYR A 105 2.68 -12.29 5.30
N MET A 106 2.58 -11.28 4.44
CA MET A 106 3.25 -9.99 4.62
C MET A 106 2.25 -8.87 4.92
N ILE A 107 2.68 -7.96 5.79
CA ILE A 107 1.97 -6.72 6.15
C ILE A 107 3.01 -5.60 6.15
N GLU A 108 2.66 -4.43 5.65
CA GLU A 108 3.46 -3.21 5.76
C GLU A 108 2.85 -2.25 6.77
N GLY A 109 3.70 -1.61 7.59
CA GLY A 109 3.32 -0.51 8.47
C GLY A 109 4.09 0.76 8.12
N VAL A 110 3.36 1.87 8.02
CA VAL A 110 3.90 3.21 7.72
C VAL A 110 3.56 4.15 8.87
N ARG A 111 4.55 4.83 9.42
CA ARG A 111 4.31 5.83 10.47
C ARG A 111 3.75 7.12 9.87
N LEU A 112 2.64 7.61 10.43
CA LEU A 112 2.07 8.90 10.05
C LEU A 112 2.61 9.99 10.99
N THR A 113 3.27 11.02 10.44
CA THR A 113 3.84 12.15 11.18
C THR A 113 3.20 13.48 10.81
#